data_AF-A0A914AML5-F1
#
_entry.id   AF-A0A914AML5-F1
#
_cell.length_a   1.000
_cell.length_b   1.000
_cell.length_c   1.000
_cell.angle_alpha   90.00
_cell.angle_beta   90.00
_cell.angle_gamma   90.00
#
_symmetry.space_group_name_H-M   'P 1'
#
loop_
_entity.id
_entity.type
_entity.pdbx_description
1 polymer ?
#
loop_
_entity_poly.entity_id
_entity_poly.type
_entity_poly.pdbx_seq_one_letter_code
_entity_poly.pdbx_strand_id
1 'polypeptide(L)'
;MRCGHSDSSTASPAAHPDHDYAAPTSDQSQAAVLHIRQLAAENQQLRALRFDTSRFSKDPEMMEFYTSFDTYEQFMNTFQALQPRMLRTGAWVAIKDPMETENLEPIDQFFLFLCRCWAGLLEQDLAVRFGNSLAAVNGILTIWTSCLHCILASLPIWPSRCNEAHTIIK
;
A
#
# COMPACT_ATOMS: atom_id res chain seq x y z
N MET A 1 -38.13 28.82 -71.25
CA MET A 1 -38.84 29.04 -69.96
C MET A 1 -37.81 28.69 -68.87
N ARG A 2 -37.17 29.59 -68.13
CA ARG A 2 -37.54 30.81 -67.36
C ARG A 2 -37.86 30.53 -65.87
N CYS A 3 -36.80 30.65 -65.05
CA CYS A 3 -36.72 31.21 -63.68
C CYS A 3 -37.19 30.43 -62.42
N GLY A 4 -36.43 30.67 -61.33
CA GLY A 4 -36.59 30.24 -59.92
C GLY A 4 -35.28 29.62 -59.40
N HIS A 5 -34.39 30.25 -58.60
CA HIS A 5 -34.55 30.99 -57.33
C HIS A 5 -35.44 30.21 -56.33
N SER A 6 -35.05 29.89 -55.09
CA SER A 6 -33.82 30.19 -54.32
C SER A 6 -33.43 28.97 -53.43
N ASP A 7 -32.52 28.97 -52.45
CA ASP A 7 -31.71 30.04 -51.82
C ASP A 7 -30.40 29.49 -51.19
N SER A 8 -29.58 30.36 -50.60
CA SER A 8 -28.34 30.03 -49.88
C SER A 8 -28.52 30.13 -48.36
N SER A 9 -28.20 29.07 -47.60
CA SER A 9 -28.03 29.14 -46.13
C SER A 9 -27.21 27.96 -45.59
N THR A 10 -25.94 27.91 -45.97
CA THR A 10 -24.92 27.16 -45.21
C THR A 10 -24.62 27.93 -43.92
N ALA A 11 -25.21 27.51 -42.80
CA ALA A 11 -24.90 28.06 -41.50
C ALA A 11 -23.40 27.84 -41.18
N SER A 12 -22.67 28.92 -40.93
CA SER A 12 -21.25 28.84 -40.54
C SER A 12 -21.14 28.25 -39.13
N PRO A 13 -20.24 27.29 -38.86
CA PRO A 13 -19.99 26.83 -37.50
C PRO A 13 -19.52 28.01 -36.65
N ALA A 14 -20.06 28.15 -35.44
CA ALA A 14 -19.59 29.15 -34.49
C ALA A 14 -18.09 28.95 -34.26
N ALA A 15 -17.30 30.02 -34.45
CA ALA A 15 -15.86 29.97 -34.23
C ALA A 15 -15.60 29.60 -32.76
N HIS A 16 -15.12 28.37 -32.55
CA HIS A 16 -14.46 28.01 -31.31
C HIS A 16 -13.28 28.99 -31.16
N PRO A 17 -13.05 29.59 -29.98
CA PRO A 17 -11.84 30.36 -29.78
C PRO A 17 -10.65 29.43 -30.06
N ASP A 18 -9.85 29.77 -31.06
CA ASP A 18 -8.56 29.11 -31.30
C ASP A 18 -7.72 29.40 -30.05
N HIS A 19 -7.60 28.39 -29.20
CA HIS A 19 -6.60 28.40 -28.15
C HIS A 19 -5.26 28.34 -28.86
N ASP A 20 -4.58 29.48 -28.93
CA ASP A 20 -3.20 29.62 -29.40
C ASP A 20 -2.27 28.88 -28.42
N TYR A 21 -2.28 27.56 -28.54
CA TYR A 21 -1.31 26.67 -27.92
C TYR A 21 0.02 26.88 -28.63
N ALA A 22 0.68 27.99 -28.29
CA ALA A 22 2.06 28.25 -28.67
C ALA A 22 2.89 27.01 -28.38
N ALA A 23 3.40 26.37 -29.44
CA ALA A 23 4.18 25.16 -29.30
C ALA A 23 5.37 25.44 -28.37
N PRO A 24 5.61 24.60 -27.35
CA PRO A 24 6.65 24.87 -26.35
C PRO A 24 7.99 25.04 -27.06
N THR A 25 8.70 26.12 -26.76
CA THR A 25 9.97 26.39 -27.43
C THR A 25 10.98 25.27 -27.13
N SER A 26 11.99 25.11 -27.99
CA SER A 26 13.07 24.13 -27.77
C SER A 26 13.66 24.27 -26.35
N ASP A 27 13.86 25.51 -25.90
CA ASP A 27 14.43 25.82 -24.60
C ASP A 27 13.48 25.49 -23.44
N GLN A 28 12.18 25.77 -23.58
CA GLN A 28 11.15 25.35 -22.60
C GLN A 28 11.08 23.83 -22.49
N SER A 29 11.15 23.12 -23.62
CA SER A 29 11.15 21.66 -23.66
C SER A 29 12.39 21.07 -22.98
N GLN A 30 13.58 21.64 -23.24
CA GLN A 30 14.83 21.23 -22.60
C GLN A 30 14.81 21.52 -21.09
N ALA A 31 14.33 22.70 -20.67
CA ALA A 31 14.20 23.06 -19.27
C ALA A 31 13.23 22.13 -18.52
N ALA A 32 12.10 21.77 -19.14
CA ALA A 32 11.15 20.81 -18.59
C ALA A 32 11.77 19.41 -18.42
N VAL A 33 12.52 18.92 -19.41
CA VAL A 33 13.24 17.63 -19.32
C VAL A 33 14.28 17.63 -18.21
N LEU A 34 15.05 18.72 -18.05
CA LEU A 34 16.02 18.86 -16.96
C LEU A 34 15.32 18.87 -15.59
N HIS A 35 14.20 19.59 -15.46
CA HIS A 35 13.43 19.65 -14.22
C HIS A 35 12.79 18.30 -13.85
N ILE A 36 12.22 17.58 -14.81
CA ILE A 36 11.72 16.21 -14.62
C ILE A 36 12.85 15.28 -14.14
N ARG A 37 14.05 15.38 -14.73
CA ARG A 37 15.21 14.60 -14.32
C ARG A 37 15.65 14.91 -12.88
N GLN A 38 15.64 16.19 -12.49
CA GLN A 38 15.93 16.61 -11.12
C GLN A 38 14.89 16.05 -10.13
N LEU A 39 13.60 16.26 -10.39
CA LEU A 39 12.52 15.76 -9.54
C LEU A 39 12.53 14.23 -9.43
N ALA A 40 12.88 13.51 -10.50
CA ALA A 40 13.01 12.06 -10.48
C ALA A 40 14.17 11.59 -9.56
N ALA A 41 15.31 12.28 -9.61
CA ALA A 41 16.46 11.99 -8.73
C ALA A 41 16.14 12.29 -7.26
N GLU A 42 15.48 13.42 -6.98
CA GLU A 42 15.04 13.79 -5.63
C GLU A 42 13.99 12.81 -5.09
N ASN A 43 12.98 12.44 -5.89
CA ASN A 43 12.00 11.42 -5.51
C ASN A 43 12.66 10.05 -5.24
N GLN A 44 13.71 9.69 -5.98
CA GLN A 44 14.46 8.46 -5.72
C GLN A 44 15.21 8.53 -4.38
N GLN A 45 15.81 9.67 -4.03
CA GLN A 45 16.43 9.88 -2.73
C GLN A 45 15.41 9.84 -1.59
N LEU A 46 14.28 10.54 -1.73
CA LEU A 46 13.20 10.53 -0.74
C LEU A 46 12.60 9.13 -0.54
N ARG A 47 12.47 8.33 -1.60
CA ARG A 47 12.06 6.92 -1.51
C ARG A 47 13.08 6.06 -0.78
N ALA A 48 14.38 6.26 -1.01
CA ALA A 48 15.43 5.52 -0.29
C ALA A 48 15.48 5.82 1.22
N LEU A 49 14.91 6.96 1.66
CA LEU A 49 14.79 7.32 3.08
C LEU A 49 13.56 6.73 3.76
N ARG A 50 12.56 6.24 3.02
CA ARG A 50 11.34 5.66 3.60
C ARG A 50 11.66 4.45 4.46
N PHE A 51 10.85 4.24 5.49
CA PHE A 51 10.89 3.03 6.30
C PHE A 51 9.80 2.08 5.80
N ASP A 52 10.11 1.39 4.71
CA ASP A 52 9.24 0.41 4.07
C ASP A 52 9.96 -0.92 3.86
N THR A 53 9.20 -1.95 3.49
CA THR A 53 9.73 -3.30 3.25
C THR A 53 10.72 -3.37 2.09
N SER A 54 10.54 -2.52 1.07
CA SER A 54 11.37 -2.51 -0.13
C SER A 54 12.80 -2.08 0.16
N ARG A 55 12.99 -1.17 1.12
CA ARG A 55 14.31 -0.71 1.58
C ARG A 55 15.18 -1.85 2.12
N PHE A 56 14.59 -2.78 2.86
CA PHE A 56 15.31 -3.90 3.49
C PHE A 56 15.35 -5.16 2.61
N SER A 57 14.77 -5.12 1.40
CA SER A 57 14.69 -6.28 0.49
C SER A 57 16.03 -6.92 0.09
N LYS A 58 17.14 -6.21 0.30
CA LYS A 58 18.52 -6.67 0.00
C LYS A 58 19.42 -6.73 1.24
N ASP A 59 18.85 -6.55 2.43
CA ASP A 59 19.55 -6.50 3.71
C ASP A 59 18.95 -7.57 4.63
N PRO A 60 19.48 -8.82 4.61
CA PRO A 60 18.90 -9.92 5.36
C PRO A 60 19.05 -9.72 6.88
N GLU A 61 20.12 -9.07 7.35
CA GLU A 61 20.32 -8.77 8.77
C GLU A 61 19.22 -7.84 9.29
N MET A 62 18.89 -6.78 8.54
CA MET A 62 17.76 -5.91 8.88
C MET A 62 16.40 -6.61 8.73
N MET A 63 16.24 -7.50 7.74
CA MET A 63 15.01 -8.26 7.55
C MET A 63 14.75 -9.18 8.75
N GLU A 64 15.74 -9.96 9.17
CA GLU A 64 15.67 -10.83 10.34
C GLU A 64 15.39 -10.00 11.60
N PHE A 65 16.13 -8.90 11.81
CA PHE A 65 15.95 -8.03 12.97
C PHE A 65 14.53 -7.49 13.12
N TYR A 66 13.91 -6.98 12.05
CA TYR A 66 12.56 -6.39 12.12
C TYR A 66 11.42 -7.40 12.04
N THR A 67 11.63 -8.55 11.38
CA THR A 67 10.53 -9.46 10.98
C THR A 67 10.67 -10.91 11.45
N SER A 68 11.83 -11.31 11.95
CA SER A 68 12.25 -12.70 12.21
C SER A 68 12.31 -13.64 10.98
N PHE A 69 12.18 -13.13 9.75
CA PHE A 69 12.41 -13.90 8.53
C PHE A 69 13.84 -13.72 8.02
N ASP A 70 14.50 -14.81 7.64
CA ASP A 70 15.88 -14.81 7.13
C ASP A 70 16.03 -14.00 5.83
N THR A 71 14.94 -13.89 5.05
CA THR A 71 14.94 -13.22 3.74
C THR A 71 13.63 -12.51 3.45
N TYR A 72 13.72 -11.47 2.61
CA TYR A 72 12.56 -10.77 2.07
C TYR A 72 11.60 -11.69 1.30
N GLU A 73 12.13 -12.75 0.67
CA GLU A 73 11.33 -13.74 -0.04
C GLU A 73 10.45 -14.56 0.92
N GLN A 74 10.99 -15.02 2.05
CA GLN A 74 10.19 -15.71 3.09
C GLN A 74 9.09 -14.80 3.66
N PHE A 75 9.41 -13.53 3.95
CA PHE A 75 8.44 -12.53 4.38
C PHE A 75 7.30 -12.35 3.35
N MET A 76 7.66 -12.13 2.08
CA MET A 76 6.73 -11.96 0.96
C MET A 76 5.84 -13.20 0.77
N ASN A 77 6.44 -14.40 0.75
CA ASN A 77 5.72 -15.66 0.61
C ASN A 77 4.74 -15.88 1.77
N THR A 78 5.10 -15.48 2.99
CA THR A 78 4.20 -15.54 4.16
C THR A 78 3.03 -14.59 4.02
N PHE A 79 3.28 -13.33 3.63
CA PHE A 79 2.21 -12.35 3.36
C PHE A 79 1.24 -12.84 2.27
N GLN A 80 1.76 -13.37 1.16
CA GLN A 80 0.96 -13.94 0.08
C GLN A 80 0.14 -15.17 0.53
N ALA A 81 0.70 -16.04 1.39
CA ALA A 81 -0.01 -17.19 1.95
C ALA A 81 -1.16 -16.78 2.91
N LEU A 82 -1.02 -15.63 3.60
CA LEU A 82 -2.07 -15.06 4.45
C LEU A 82 -3.20 -14.45 3.63
N GLN A 83 -2.92 -13.81 2.48
CA GLN A 83 -3.88 -13.03 1.71
C GLN A 83 -5.20 -13.77 1.39
N PRO A 84 -5.22 -15.02 0.89
CA PRO A 84 -6.47 -15.76 0.68
C PRO A 84 -7.30 -15.96 1.96
N ARG A 85 -6.67 -15.96 3.14
CA ARG A 85 -7.36 -16.05 4.44
C ARG A 85 -7.94 -14.71 4.85
N MET A 86 -7.18 -13.63 4.69
CA MET A 86 -7.62 -12.24 4.97
C MET A 86 -8.90 -11.89 4.20
N LEU A 87 -8.98 -12.30 2.92
CA LEU A 87 -10.18 -12.15 2.10
C LEU A 87 -11.38 -12.92 2.68
N ARG A 88 -11.20 -14.19 3.09
CA ARG A 88 -12.29 -15.01 3.67
C ARG A 88 -12.80 -14.47 5.00
N THR A 89 -11.94 -13.85 5.80
CA THR A 89 -12.31 -13.22 7.08
C THR A 89 -12.95 -11.84 6.94
N GLY A 90 -13.00 -11.26 5.73
CA GLY A 90 -13.44 -9.86 5.52
C GLY A 90 -12.42 -8.79 5.96
N ALA A 91 -11.40 -9.14 6.75
CA ALA A 91 -10.35 -8.24 7.23
C ALA A 91 -9.65 -7.43 6.12
N TRP A 92 -9.59 -7.97 4.89
CA TRP A 92 -9.04 -7.28 3.73
C TRP A 92 -9.72 -5.94 3.38
N VAL A 93 -10.97 -5.74 3.81
CA VAL A 93 -11.68 -4.46 3.66
C VAL A 93 -11.05 -3.40 4.58
N ALA A 94 -10.88 -3.72 5.87
CA ALA A 94 -10.29 -2.80 6.84
C ALA A 94 -8.79 -2.52 6.56
N ILE A 95 -8.04 -3.56 6.18
CA ILE A 95 -6.62 -3.43 5.77
C ILE A 95 -6.43 -2.47 4.58
N LYS A 96 -7.47 -2.31 3.74
CA LYS A 96 -7.43 -1.40 2.58
C LYS A 96 -8.14 -0.07 2.80
N ASP A 97 -8.67 0.21 3.98
CA ASP A 97 -9.36 1.47 4.24
C ASP A 97 -8.33 2.62 4.40
N PRO A 98 -8.32 3.61 3.49
CA PRO A 98 -7.39 4.73 3.58
C PRO A 98 -7.60 5.60 4.82
N MET A 99 -8.81 5.63 5.38
CA MET A 99 -9.14 6.43 6.57
C MET A 99 -8.44 5.88 7.82
N GLU A 100 -8.33 4.57 7.93
CA GLU A 100 -7.72 3.86 9.08
C GLU A 100 -6.21 3.65 8.93
N THR A 101 -5.70 3.65 7.69
CA THR A 101 -4.33 3.19 7.36
C THR A 101 -3.43 4.27 6.73
N GLU A 102 -3.93 5.50 6.55
CA GLU A 102 -3.20 6.64 5.96
C GLU A 102 -2.58 6.38 4.57
N ASN A 103 -3.16 5.44 3.81
CA ASN A 103 -2.65 4.92 2.53
C ASN A 103 -1.33 4.10 2.61
N LEU A 104 -0.95 3.60 3.78
CA LEU A 104 0.17 2.66 3.89
C LEU A 104 -0.17 1.35 3.14
N GLU A 105 0.74 0.84 2.31
CA GLU A 105 0.48 -0.38 1.55
C GLU A 105 0.25 -1.58 2.50
N PRO A 106 -0.69 -2.51 2.19
CA PRO A 106 -0.99 -3.66 3.06
C PRO A 106 0.23 -4.50 3.47
N ILE A 107 1.26 -4.56 2.62
CA ILE A 107 2.53 -5.25 2.94
C ILE A 107 3.38 -4.49 3.96
N ASP A 108 3.44 -3.16 3.87
CA ASP A 108 4.15 -2.32 4.84
C ASP A 108 3.38 -2.21 6.16
N GLN A 109 2.05 -2.28 6.13
CA GLN A 109 1.24 -2.44 7.35
C GLN A 109 1.55 -3.76 8.08
N PHE A 110 1.69 -4.86 7.34
CA PHE A 110 2.09 -6.15 7.92
C PHE A 110 3.50 -6.06 8.51
N PHE A 111 4.44 -5.42 7.82
CA PHE A 111 5.79 -5.16 8.32
C PHE A 111 5.81 -4.28 9.57
N LEU A 112 4.99 -3.22 9.63
CA LEU A 112 4.79 -2.39 10.82
C LEU A 112 4.30 -3.24 12.00
N PHE A 113 3.32 -4.12 11.77
CA PHE A 113 2.84 -5.06 12.79
C PHE A 113 3.95 -6.02 13.26
N LEU A 114 4.78 -6.56 12.35
CA LEU A 114 5.92 -7.41 12.72
C LEU A 114 6.97 -6.63 13.53
N CYS A 115 7.29 -5.38 13.16
CA CYS A 115 8.20 -4.51 13.92
C CYS A 115 7.70 -4.31 15.36
N ARG A 116 6.37 -4.25 15.58
CA ARG A 116 5.77 -4.13 16.91
C ARG A 116 5.81 -5.44 17.71
N CYS A 117 5.60 -6.58 17.05
CA CYS A 117 5.48 -7.89 17.70
C CYS A 117 6.80 -8.62 17.92
N TRP A 118 7.74 -8.52 16.97
CA TRP A 118 9.03 -9.21 17.02
C TRP A 118 10.14 -8.31 17.55
N ALA A 119 10.40 -7.18 16.87
CA ALA A 119 11.44 -6.23 17.27
C ALA A 119 11.05 -5.35 18.47
N GLY A 120 9.76 -5.38 18.89
CA GLY A 120 9.29 -4.72 20.11
C GLY A 120 9.28 -3.18 20.05
N LEU A 121 9.26 -2.57 18.86
CA LEU A 121 9.27 -1.12 18.71
C LEU A 121 8.04 -0.47 19.37
N LEU A 122 8.24 0.72 19.96
CA LEU A 122 7.15 1.52 20.52
C LEU A 122 6.28 2.13 19.41
N GLU A 123 4.99 2.24 19.65
CA GLU A 123 4.01 2.85 18.72
C GLU A 123 4.41 4.26 18.27
N GLN A 124 5.00 5.05 19.20
CA GLN A 124 5.53 6.37 18.91
C GLN A 124 6.75 6.35 17.96
N ASP A 125 7.61 5.35 18.06
CA ASP A 125 8.80 5.19 17.19
C ASP A 125 8.37 4.68 15.80
N LEU A 126 7.38 3.79 15.75
CA LEU A 126 6.74 3.36 14.49
C LEU A 126 6.07 4.54 13.77
N ALA A 127 5.34 5.40 14.48
CA ALA A 127 4.71 6.59 13.91
C ALA A 127 5.76 7.50 13.22
N VAL A 128 6.88 7.78 13.90
CA VAL A 128 7.98 8.59 13.38
C VAL A 128 8.67 7.93 12.18
N ARG A 129 8.89 6.61 12.21
CA ARG A 129 9.58 5.88 11.12
C ARG A 129 8.75 5.77 9.86
N PHE A 130 7.50 5.36 9.97
CA PHE A 130 6.60 5.19 8.83
C PHE A 130 6.04 6.52 8.32
N GLY A 131 6.15 7.61 9.11
CA GLY A 131 5.63 8.93 8.74
C GLY A 131 4.12 9.08 8.93
N ASN A 132 3.51 8.19 9.72
CA ASN A 132 2.08 8.11 9.97
C ASN A 132 1.72 8.70 11.35
N SER A 133 0.44 9.04 11.56
CA SER A 133 -0.04 9.42 12.89
C SER A 133 -0.04 8.23 13.87
N LEU A 134 0.11 8.52 15.17
CA LEU A 134 0.00 7.51 16.23
C LEU A 134 -1.38 6.81 16.21
N ALA A 135 -2.43 7.52 15.81
CA ALA A 135 -3.76 6.95 15.66
C ALA A 135 -3.81 5.89 14.54
N ALA A 136 -3.26 6.19 13.37
CA ALA A 136 -3.18 5.24 12.25
C ALA A 136 -2.30 4.02 12.59
N VAL A 137 -1.16 4.21 13.25
CA VAL A 137 -0.33 3.10 13.77
C VAL A 137 -1.17 2.16 14.65
N ASN A 138 -1.96 2.70 15.57
CA ASN A 138 -2.75 1.90 16.50
C ASN A 138 -4.01 1.27 15.85
N GLY A 139 -4.58 1.93 14.84
CA GLY A 139 -5.60 1.35 13.95
C GLY A 139 -5.05 0.14 13.19
N ILE A 140 -3.92 0.31 12.50
CA ILE A 140 -3.20 -0.76 11.79
C ILE A 140 -2.90 -1.94 12.73
N LEU A 141 -2.31 -1.70 13.90
CA LEU A 141 -2.01 -2.76 14.86
C LEU A 141 -3.27 -3.51 15.33
N THR A 142 -4.39 -2.79 15.54
CA THR A 142 -5.67 -3.40 15.93
C THR A 142 -6.26 -4.27 14.81
N ILE A 143 -6.26 -3.76 13.57
CA ILE A 143 -6.72 -4.49 12.38
C ILE A 143 -5.92 -5.78 12.19
N TRP A 144 -4.59 -5.69 12.22
CA TRP A 144 -3.71 -6.84 12.03
C TRP A 144 -3.78 -7.85 13.19
N THR A 145 -3.92 -7.38 14.44
CA THR A 145 -4.16 -8.26 15.60
C THR A 145 -5.46 -9.06 15.42
N SER A 146 -6.56 -8.41 15.07
CA SER A 146 -7.87 -9.05 14.85
C SER A 146 -7.83 -10.04 13.67
N CYS A 147 -7.19 -9.64 12.57
CA CYS A 147 -7.01 -10.46 11.37
C CYS A 147 -6.22 -11.73 11.68
N LEU A 148 -5.04 -11.60 12.29
CA LEU A 148 -4.18 -12.73 12.63
C LEU A 148 -4.79 -13.59 13.74
N HIS A 149 -5.53 -13.02 14.70
CA HIS A 149 -6.29 -13.82 15.66
C HIS A 149 -7.29 -14.75 14.95
N CYS A 150 -8.10 -14.23 14.02
CA CYS A 150 -9.03 -15.05 13.23
C CYS A 150 -8.31 -16.13 12.40
N ILE A 151 -7.16 -15.78 11.80
CA ILE A 151 -6.38 -16.70 10.97
C ILE A 151 -5.75 -17.81 11.82
N LEU A 152 -5.09 -17.48 12.92
CA LEU A 152 -4.40 -18.43 13.80
C LEU A 152 -5.38 -19.30 14.58
N ALA A 153 -6.55 -18.76 14.99
CA ALA A 153 -7.62 -19.55 15.60
C ALA A 153 -8.20 -20.62 14.65
N SER A 154 -8.08 -20.42 13.33
CA SER A 154 -8.47 -21.42 12.32
C SER A 154 -7.43 -22.54 12.10
N LEU A 155 -6.24 -22.44 12.71
CA LEU A 155 -5.20 -23.46 12.61
C LEU A 155 -5.33 -24.47 13.77
N PRO A 156 -5.26 -25.80 13.50
CA PRO A 156 -5.31 -26.83 14.54
C PRO A 156 -3.97 -26.98 15.29
N ILE A 157 -3.30 -25.85 15.56
CA ILE A 157 -2.01 -25.78 16.27
C ILE A 157 -2.18 -25.73 17.79
N TRP A 158 -3.33 -25.25 18.26
CA TRP A 158 -3.71 -25.48 19.64
C TRP A 158 -4.20 -26.93 19.77
N PRO A 159 -3.58 -27.77 20.62
CA PRO A 159 -4.32 -28.90 21.13
C PRO A 159 -5.61 -28.34 21.73
N SER A 160 -6.74 -28.73 21.14
CA SER A 160 -8.03 -28.53 21.79
C SER A 160 -7.89 -29.06 23.21
N ARG A 161 -8.52 -28.39 24.19
CA ARG A 161 -8.54 -28.84 25.58
C ARG A 161 -9.20 -30.21 25.63
N CYS A 162 -8.42 -31.26 25.43
CA CYS A 162 -8.81 -32.62 25.69
C CYS A 162 -9.06 -32.67 27.18
N ASN A 163 -10.33 -32.57 27.56
CA ASN A 163 -10.75 -32.99 28.88
C ASN A 163 -10.26 -34.43 29.01
N GLU A 164 -9.24 -34.64 29.84
CA GLU A 164 -8.80 -35.95 30.28
C GLU A 164 -9.96 -36.52 31.10
N ALA A 165 -10.89 -37.16 30.39
CA ALA A 165 -11.95 -37.95 30.97
C ALA A 165 -11.28 -39.17 31.61
N HIS A 166 -10.84 -38.99 32.86
CA HIS A 166 -10.30 -40.02 33.72
C HIS A 166 -11.25 -41.22 33.74
N THR A 167 -10.97 -42.17 32.85
CA THR A 167 -11.73 -43.41 32.76
C THR A 167 -11.18 -44.32 33.84
N ILE A 168 -11.74 -44.21 35.03
CA ILE A 168 -11.47 -45.13 36.13
C ILE A 168 -11.91 -46.52 35.70
N ILE A 169 -10.95 -47.38 35.37
CA ILE A 169 -11.16 -48.82 35.27
C ILE A 169 -10.80 -49.41 36.63
N LYS A 170 -11.76 -50.15 37.20
CA LYS A 170 -11.61 -50.94 38.43
C LYS A 170 -11.03 -52.31 38.14
#